data_AF-A0AAU3HU69-F1
#
_entry.id   AF-A0AAU3HU69-F1
#
_cell.length_a   1.000
_cell.length_b   1.000
_cell.length_c   1.000
_cell.angle_alpha   90.00
_cell.angle_beta   90.00
_cell.angle_gamma   90.00
#
_symmetry.space_group_name_H-M   'P 1'
#
loop_
_entity.id
_entity.type
_entity.pdbx_description
1 polymer ?
#
loop_
_entity_poly.entity_id
_entity_poly.type
_entity_poly.pdbx_seq_one_letter_code
_entity_poly.pdbx_strand_id
1 'polypeptide(L)'
;MNDDSQLLRIAGRPVARYVTRPALPARLSPRPYLHPVTTLAGTAVTELSPADHTHHLGVGVAVPDVEGHNFWGGRTYVRDQGPTELDNHGAQRHAGFQLRDPDGFVEELRWMAAGTELLRERRTVAAVALTDTAWALDFTFSLTNVTARGLSIGSPATNGRPGAAYGGFFWRARKEQDAPRVFTADAEGEEAVHARPADWLALAGAGWTLVLAGATGATRRDPWFVRTAEYPGVGSSLAHDERLAVEAGETLVRRVVTVVADGTLDRSGAAALVRKAVSP
;
A
#
# COMPACT_ATOMS: atom_id res chain seq x y z
N MET A 1 -2.41 -16.92 -20.40
CA MET A 1 -1.12 -16.51 -19.79
C MET A 1 -1.30 -16.63 -18.30
N ASN A 2 -0.61 -17.55 -17.64
CA ASN A 2 -0.70 -17.72 -16.20
C ASN A 2 -0.06 -16.51 -15.52
N ASP A 3 -0.82 -15.77 -14.71
CA ASP A 3 -0.27 -14.82 -13.76
C ASP A 3 0.69 -15.58 -12.82
N ASP A 4 1.98 -15.29 -12.92
CA ASP A 4 2.99 -15.83 -11.99
C ASP A 4 2.68 -15.29 -10.59
N SER A 5 2.15 -16.17 -9.74
CA SER A 5 1.67 -15.84 -8.41
C SER A 5 2.29 -16.71 -7.34
N GLN A 6 2.43 -16.14 -6.14
CA GLN A 6 2.92 -16.82 -4.94
C GLN A 6 1.83 -16.79 -3.87
N LEU A 7 1.68 -17.89 -3.14
CA LEU A 7 0.83 -17.93 -1.95
C LEU A 7 1.70 -17.74 -0.72
N LEU A 8 1.37 -16.73 0.09
CA LEU A 8 1.90 -16.57 1.44
C LEU A 8 1.07 -17.40 2.42
N ARG A 9 1.74 -18.01 3.39
CA ARG A 9 1.15 -18.98 4.31
C ARG A 9 1.57 -18.72 5.75
N ILE A 10 0.64 -18.96 6.66
CA ILE A 10 0.88 -19.05 8.11
C ILE A 10 0.57 -20.47 8.54
N ALA A 11 1.53 -21.19 9.12
CA ALA A 11 1.38 -22.58 9.54
C ALA A 11 0.73 -23.47 8.45
N GLY A 12 1.15 -23.29 7.19
CA GLY A 12 0.61 -24.00 6.03
C GLY A 12 -0.72 -23.46 5.47
N ARG A 13 -1.46 -22.62 6.20
CA ARG A 13 -2.71 -21.98 5.73
C ARG A 13 -2.41 -20.81 4.79
N PRO A 14 -2.94 -20.77 3.56
CA PRO A 14 -2.83 -19.58 2.70
C PRO A 14 -3.50 -18.37 3.36
N VAL A 15 -2.80 -17.24 3.38
CA VAL A 15 -3.31 -15.98 3.94
C VAL A 15 -3.25 -14.82 2.94
N ALA A 16 -2.41 -14.92 1.91
CA ALA A 16 -2.38 -13.94 0.83
C ALA A 16 -1.91 -14.56 -0.48
N ARG A 17 -2.36 -14.01 -1.61
CA ARG A 17 -1.83 -14.30 -2.93
C ARG A 17 -1.13 -13.07 -3.48
N TYR A 18 0.14 -13.22 -3.86
CA TYR A 18 0.92 -12.19 -4.53
C TYR A 18 0.94 -12.44 -6.03
N VAL A 19 0.58 -11.44 -6.83
CA VAL A 19 0.61 -11.48 -8.29
C VAL A 19 1.75 -10.59 -8.78
N THR A 20 2.72 -11.18 -9.50
CA THR A 20 3.94 -10.45 -9.92
C THR A 20 3.79 -9.72 -11.25
N ARG A 21 2.99 -10.26 -12.17
CA ARG A 21 2.86 -9.74 -13.55
C ARG A 21 1.39 -9.70 -13.97
N PRO A 22 0.56 -8.86 -13.36
CA PRO A 22 -0.86 -8.85 -13.68
C PRO A 22 -1.09 -8.34 -15.11
N ALA A 23 -1.98 -9.02 -15.82
CA ALA A 23 -2.43 -8.61 -17.15
C ALA A 23 -3.40 -7.41 -17.06
N LEU A 24 -2.85 -6.20 -16.89
CA LEU A 24 -3.62 -4.95 -16.82
C LEU A 24 -3.33 -4.05 -18.04
N PRO A 25 -4.34 -3.31 -18.54
CA PRO A 25 -4.12 -2.23 -19.50
C PRO A 25 -3.11 -1.20 -18.97
N ALA A 26 -2.31 -0.60 -19.86
CA ALA A 26 -1.30 0.39 -19.50
C ALA A 26 -1.87 1.56 -18.68
N ARG A 27 -3.08 2.04 -19.02
CA ARG A 27 -3.79 3.10 -18.28
C ARG A 27 -4.09 2.80 -16.81
N LEU A 28 -3.94 1.56 -16.36
CA LEU A 28 -4.13 1.14 -14.97
C LEU A 28 -2.79 1.01 -14.21
N SER A 29 -1.68 1.39 -14.85
CA SER A 29 -0.31 1.29 -14.32
C SER A 29 0.00 -0.10 -13.77
N PRO A 30 0.22 -1.10 -14.65
CA PRO A 30 0.44 -2.48 -14.26
C PRO A 30 1.55 -2.61 -13.23
N ARG A 31 1.26 -3.31 -12.12
CA ARG A 31 2.15 -3.46 -10.98
C ARG A 31 1.81 -4.68 -10.13
N PRO A 32 2.78 -5.31 -9.44
CA PRO A 32 2.48 -6.39 -8.53
C PRO A 32 1.59 -5.98 -7.36
N TYR A 33 0.76 -6.90 -6.87
CA TYR A 33 -0.13 -6.67 -5.73
C TYR A 33 -0.42 -7.96 -4.95
N LEU A 34 -0.87 -7.81 -3.70
CA LEU A 34 -1.45 -8.88 -2.89
C LEU A 34 -2.98 -8.83 -2.97
N HIS A 35 -3.59 -9.89 -3.49
CA HIS A 35 -5.04 -10.13 -3.43
C HIS A 35 -5.40 -11.59 -3.80
N PRO A 36 -6.34 -12.24 -3.08
CA PRO A 36 -6.92 -11.78 -1.82
C PRO A 36 -5.89 -11.86 -0.69
N VAL A 37 -6.01 -10.96 0.28
CA VAL A 37 -5.46 -11.13 1.64
C VAL A 37 -6.62 -11.52 2.56
N THR A 38 -6.42 -12.48 3.46
CA THR A 38 -7.47 -13.00 4.35
C THR A 38 -7.04 -13.00 5.81
N THR A 39 -8.01 -12.92 6.71
CA THR A 39 -7.83 -13.30 8.11
C THR A 39 -7.57 -14.81 8.25
N LEU A 40 -7.23 -15.29 9.45
CA LEU A 40 -7.02 -16.73 9.66
C LEU A 40 -8.32 -17.53 9.53
N ALA A 41 -9.47 -16.95 9.88
CA ALA A 41 -10.80 -17.54 9.62
C ALA A 41 -11.21 -17.54 8.14
N GLY A 42 -10.40 -16.97 7.24
CA GLY A 42 -10.65 -16.98 5.79
C GLY A 42 -11.47 -15.79 5.28
N THR A 43 -11.74 -14.78 6.11
CA THR A 43 -12.41 -13.56 5.68
C THR A 43 -11.46 -12.75 4.81
N ALA A 44 -11.80 -12.52 3.54
CA ALA A 44 -11.06 -11.59 2.70
C ALA A 44 -11.12 -10.17 3.28
N VAL A 45 -10.00 -9.45 3.26
CA VAL A 45 -9.83 -8.09 3.80
C VAL A 45 -9.31 -7.10 2.77
N THR A 46 -9.36 -7.48 1.49
CA THR A 46 -8.94 -6.67 0.34
C THR A 46 -9.95 -6.73 -0.77
N GLU A 47 -10.02 -5.68 -1.58
CA GLU A 47 -10.76 -5.65 -2.84
C GLU A 47 -9.81 -5.37 -4.02
N LEU A 48 -10.16 -5.90 -5.20
CA LEU A 48 -9.36 -5.81 -6.41
C LEU A 48 -10.21 -5.25 -7.56
N SER A 49 -9.70 -4.22 -8.21
CA SER A 49 -10.24 -3.60 -9.42
C SER A 49 -11.77 -3.40 -9.39
N PRO A 50 -12.33 -2.75 -8.36
CA PRO A 50 -13.75 -2.45 -8.34
C PRO A 50 -14.13 -1.55 -9.54
N ALA A 51 -15.37 -1.67 -10.01
CA ALA A 51 -15.80 -1.06 -11.28
C ALA A 51 -15.63 0.47 -11.33
N ASP A 52 -15.80 1.14 -10.20
CA ASP A 52 -15.62 2.58 -10.03
C ASP A 52 -14.14 3.01 -9.89
N HIS A 53 -13.27 2.10 -9.42
CA HIS A 53 -11.85 2.34 -9.20
C HIS A 53 -10.99 1.18 -9.72
N THR A 54 -11.06 0.91 -11.02
CA THR A 54 -10.37 -0.24 -11.68
C THR A 54 -8.85 -0.30 -11.49
N HIS A 55 -8.22 0.81 -11.10
CA HIS A 55 -6.78 0.89 -10.83
C HIS A 55 -6.42 0.57 -9.35
N HIS A 56 -7.38 0.26 -8.48
CA HIS A 56 -7.13 -0.15 -7.09
C HIS A 56 -6.86 -1.66 -7.01
N LEU A 57 -5.67 -2.03 -6.52
CA LEU A 57 -5.16 -3.40 -6.60
C LEU A 57 -4.77 -3.95 -5.22
N GLY A 58 -5.76 -4.34 -4.39
CA GLY A 58 -5.50 -4.97 -3.10
C GLY A 58 -4.46 -4.23 -2.26
N VAL A 59 -3.33 -4.88 -1.94
CA VAL A 59 -2.21 -4.27 -1.22
C VAL A 59 -0.97 -4.17 -2.10
N GLY A 60 -0.29 -3.02 -2.08
CA GLY A 60 0.98 -2.84 -2.77
C GLY A 60 1.52 -1.42 -2.67
N VAL A 61 2.48 -1.10 -3.55
CA VAL A 61 3.04 0.25 -3.68
C VAL A 61 2.50 0.89 -4.95
N ALA A 62 1.93 2.08 -4.84
CA ALA A 62 1.37 2.82 -5.97
C ALA A 62 1.61 4.31 -5.73
N VAL A 63 2.12 5.04 -6.73
CA VAL A 63 2.48 6.45 -6.59
C VAL A 63 1.89 7.23 -7.77
N PRO A 64 1.06 8.27 -7.54
CA PRO A 64 0.36 8.95 -8.63
C PRO A 64 1.26 9.83 -9.50
N ASP A 65 2.42 10.23 -8.98
CA ASP A 65 3.34 11.12 -9.66
C ASP A 65 4.79 10.78 -9.27
N VAL A 66 5.53 10.23 -10.23
CA VAL A 66 6.98 10.01 -10.18
C VAL A 66 7.55 10.71 -11.40
N GLU A 67 8.11 11.90 -11.21
CA GLU A 67 8.59 12.78 -12.27
C GLU A 67 7.56 13.00 -13.40
N GLY A 68 6.30 13.25 -13.01
CA GLY A 68 5.20 13.47 -13.94
C GLY A 68 4.59 12.20 -14.52
N HIS A 69 5.10 11.01 -14.17
CA HIS A 69 4.56 9.72 -14.60
C HIS A 69 3.66 9.09 -13.53
N ASN A 70 2.54 8.53 -13.97
CA ASN A 70 1.53 7.94 -13.10
C ASN A 70 1.77 6.44 -12.90
N PHE A 71 2.14 6.03 -11.69
CA PHE A 71 2.30 4.63 -11.27
C PHE A 71 1.14 4.14 -10.37
N TRP A 72 0.07 4.93 -10.26
CA TRP A 72 -1.17 4.61 -9.55
C TRP A 72 -2.23 4.01 -10.48
N GLY A 73 -2.30 4.52 -11.71
CA GLY A 73 -3.29 4.19 -12.72
C GLY A 73 -4.46 5.16 -12.73
N GLY A 74 -5.33 5.04 -13.74
CA GLY A 74 -6.47 5.92 -13.94
C GLY A 74 -6.07 7.33 -14.36
N ARG A 75 -6.92 8.31 -14.05
CA ARG A 75 -6.70 9.72 -14.41
C ARG A 75 -5.62 10.35 -13.53
N THR A 76 -4.75 11.13 -14.15
CA THR A 76 -3.74 11.93 -13.45
C THR A 76 -4.38 13.23 -12.98
N TYR A 77 -4.15 13.65 -11.73
CA TYR A 77 -4.61 14.96 -11.29
C TYR A 77 -3.67 16.06 -11.79
N VAL A 78 -4.21 17.00 -12.55
CA VAL A 78 -3.50 18.15 -13.09
C VAL A 78 -4.03 19.42 -12.41
N ARG A 79 -3.11 20.25 -11.90
CA ARG A 79 -3.43 21.53 -11.26
C ARG A 79 -4.32 22.37 -12.18
N ASP A 80 -5.36 22.98 -11.62
CA ASP A 80 -6.32 23.84 -12.31
C ASP A 80 -7.16 23.17 -13.41
N GLN A 81 -6.96 21.87 -13.69
CA GLN A 81 -7.75 21.10 -14.66
C GLN A 81 -8.54 19.95 -13.99
N GLY A 82 -8.05 19.45 -12.86
CA GLY A 82 -8.65 18.31 -12.16
C GLY A 82 -8.10 16.97 -12.64
N PRO A 83 -8.81 15.86 -12.37
CA PRO A 83 -8.47 14.56 -12.95
C PRO A 83 -8.50 14.64 -14.48
N THR A 84 -7.46 14.19 -15.17
CA THR A 84 -7.32 14.26 -16.63
C THR A 84 -6.79 12.93 -17.16
N GLU A 85 -7.34 12.49 -18.30
CA GLU A 85 -6.80 11.36 -19.04
C GLU A 85 -5.52 11.81 -19.75
N LEU A 86 -4.39 11.24 -19.36
CA LEU A 86 -3.07 11.51 -19.94
C LEU A 86 -2.42 10.19 -20.35
N ASP A 87 -1.58 10.23 -21.38
CA ASP A 87 -0.73 9.09 -21.75
C ASP A 87 0.62 9.16 -21.00
N ASN A 88 0.56 9.09 -19.66
CA ASN A 88 1.72 9.24 -18.80
C ASN A 88 1.93 8.06 -17.83
N HIS A 89 1.30 6.93 -18.09
CA HIS A 89 1.33 5.78 -17.19
C HIS A 89 2.67 5.04 -17.20
N GLY A 90 3.23 4.85 -16.02
CA GLY A 90 4.34 3.94 -15.77
C GLY A 90 3.87 2.53 -15.39
N ALA A 91 4.80 1.59 -15.35
CA ALA A 91 4.58 0.21 -14.91
C ALA A 91 5.70 -0.27 -13.98
N GLN A 92 5.34 -1.07 -12.98
CA GLN A 92 6.28 -1.75 -12.10
C GLN A 92 6.48 -3.17 -12.64
N ARG A 93 7.69 -3.51 -13.07
CA ARG A 93 8.01 -4.78 -13.73
C ARG A 93 8.81 -5.68 -12.82
N HIS A 94 8.29 -6.87 -12.54
CA HIS A 94 9.00 -7.94 -11.84
C HIS A 94 10.30 -8.29 -12.57
N ALA A 95 11.44 -8.14 -11.89
CA ALA A 95 12.75 -8.52 -12.39
C ALA A 95 13.20 -9.89 -11.87
N GLY A 96 12.82 -10.27 -10.65
CA GLY A 96 13.14 -11.57 -10.07
C GLY A 96 12.90 -11.62 -8.56
N PHE A 97 12.86 -12.84 -8.02
CA PHE A 97 12.96 -13.06 -6.58
C PHE A 97 14.40 -13.39 -6.18
N GLN A 98 14.92 -12.72 -5.16
CA GLN A 98 16.17 -13.07 -4.49
C GLN A 98 15.94 -14.12 -3.40
N LEU A 99 14.75 -14.09 -2.78
CA LEU A 99 14.25 -15.09 -1.84
C LEU A 99 12.77 -15.33 -2.13
N ARG A 100 12.32 -16.58 -2.04
CA ARG A 100 10.93 -16.97 -2.30
C ARG A 100 10.53 -18.19 -1.46
N ASP A 101 9.91 -17.93 -0.33
CA ASP A 101 9.46 -18.94 0.63
C ASP A 101 7.93 -18.91 0.84
N PRO A 102 7.34 -19.94 1.46
CA PRO A 102 5.91 -19.96 1.74
C PRO A 102 5.44 -18.81 2.66
N ASP A 103 6.30 -18.27 3.50
CA ASP A 103 6.00 -17.21 4.47
C ASP A 103 6.56 -15.84 4.05
N GLY A 104 7.29 -15.73 2.93
CA GLY A 104 7.82 -14.44 2.51
C GLY A 104 8.63 -14.46 1.22
N PHE A 105 9.06 -13.28 0.80
CA PHE A 105 9.93 -13.12 -0.35
C PHE A 105 10.72 -11.82 -0.31
N VAL A 106 11.78 -11.79 -1.10
CA VAL A 106 12.50 -10.58 -1.50
C VAL A 106 12.43 -10.48 -3.01
N GLU A 107 11.80 -9.43 -3.51
CA GLU A 107 11.58 -9.18 -4.93
C GLU A 107 12.33 -7.94 -5.40
N GLU A 108 12.88 -8.00 -6.62
CA GLU A 108 13.43 -6.87 -7.33
C GLU A 108 12.48 -6.44 -8.45
N LEU A 109 12.22 -5.14 -8.52
CA LEU A 109 11.25 -4.49 -9.40
C LEU A 109 11.88 -3.31 -10.13
N ARG A 110 11.43 -3.06 -11.36
CA ARG A 110 11.84 -1.90 -12.17
C ARG A 110 10.63 -1.03 -12.49
N TRP A 111 10.71 0.25 -12.15
CA TRP A 111 9.68 1.23 -12.44
C TRP A 111 9.99 1.89 -13.77
N MET A 112 9.23 1.53 -14.79
CA MET A 112 9.45 1.94 -16.18
C MET A 112 8.39 2.96 -16.60
N ALA A 113 8.79 4.04 -17.26
CA ALA A 113 7.89 4.98 -17.93
C ALA A 113 8.54 5.53 -19.20
N ALA A 114 7.77 5.69 -20.28
CA ALA A 114 8.26 6.21 -21.56
C ALA A 114 9.57 5.53 -22.06
N GLY A 115 9.70 4.22 -21.86
CA GLY A 115 10.89 3.44 -22.25
C GLY A 115 12.11 3.59 -21.32
N THR A 116 12.02 4.40 -20.27
CA THR A 116 13.11 4.68 -19.33
C THR A 116 12.86 4.03 -17.97
N GLU A 117 13.91 3.56 -17.31
CA GLU A 117 13.88 3.09 -15.92
C GLU A 117 14.11 4.28 -14.98
N LEU A 118 13.13 4.59 -14.14
CA LEU A 118 13.19 5.72 -13.21
C LEU A 118 13.65 5.29 -11.82
N LEU A 119 13.05 4.21 -11.31
CA LEU A 119 13.34 3.66 -9.98
C LEU A 119 13.61 2.16 -10.07
N ARG A 120 14.54 1.69 -9.25
CA ARG A 120 14.61 0.29 -8.84
C ARG A 120 13.94 0.14 -7.50
N GLU A 121 13.12 -0.89 -7.37
CA GLU A 121 12.48 -1.24 -6.11
C GLU A 121 13.00 -2.58 -5.60
N ARG A 122 13.47 -2.61 -4.36
CA ARG A 122 13.63 -3.84 -3.58
C ARG A 122 12.48 -3.94 -2.59
N ARG A 123 11.70 -5.01 -2.69
CA ARG A 123 10.51 -5.27 -1.89
C ARG A 123 10.72 -6.52 -1.03
N THR A 124 10.58 -6.39 0.27
CA THR A 124 10.61 -7.52 1.21
C THR A 124 9.24 -7.67 1.84
N VAL A 125 8.67 -8.87 1.73
CA VAL A 125 7.35 -9.19 2.28
C VAL A 125 7.46 -10.43 3.14
N ALA A 126 6.89 -10.39 4.35
CA ALA A 126 6.77 -11.54 5.22
C ALA A 126 5.36 -11.64 5.82
N ALA A 127 4.86 -12.86 5.95
CA ALA A 127 3.68 -13.21 6.71
C ALA A 127 4.14 -13.83 8.04
N VAL A 128 3.83 -13.17 9.15
CA VAL A 128 4.30 -13.54 10.49
C VAL A 128 3.11 -13.95 11.36
N ALA A 129 3.17 -15.13 11.98
CA ALA A 129 2.13 -15.56 12.92
C ALA A 129 2.20 -14.72 14.21
N LEU A 130 1.06 -14.26 14.73
CA LEU A 130 1.01 -13.52 15.99
C LEU A 130 0.24 -14.28 17.07
N THR A 131 -0.97 -14.71 16.76
CA THR A 131 -1.84 -15.48 17.66
C THR A 131 -2.65 -16.48 16.83
N ASP A 132 -3.52 -17.25 17.48
CA ASP A 132 -4.43 -18.17 16.77
C ASP A 132 -5.50 -17.45 15.93
N THR A 133 -5.67 -16.13 16.13
CA THR A 133 -6.67 -15.29 15.47
C THR A 133 -6.07 -14.10 14.71
N ALA A 134 -4.75 -13.95 14.69
CA ALA A 134 -4.09 -12.82 14.04
C ALA A 134 -2.72 -13.19 13.47
N TRP A 135 -2.39 -12.56 12.34
CA TRP A 135 -1.06 -12.60 11.73
C TRP A 135 -0.68 -11.19 11.27
N ALA A 136 0.59 -10.98 10.90
CA ALA A 136 1.09 -9.71 10.41
C ALA A 136 1.68 -9.84 9.00
N LEU A 137 1.30 -8.92 8.13
CA LEU A 137 2.00 -8.64 6.88
C LEU A 137 3.07 -7.60 7.15
N ASP A 138 4.34 -7.98 7.14
CA ASP A 138 5.48 -7.07 7.15
C ASP A 138 5.85 -6.73 5.71
N PHE A 139 5.73 -5.46 5.33
CA PHE A 139 5.96 -4.98 3.98
C PHE A 139 6.98 -3.86 3.98
N THR A 140 8.16 -4.12 3.44
CA THR A 140 9.20 -3.12 3.21
C THR A 140 9.39 -2.90 1.72
N PHE A 141 9.45 -1.63 1.29
CA PHE A 141 9.88 -1.26 -0.05
C PHE A 141 10.99 -0.20 0.02
N SER A 142 11.98 -0.37 -0.84
CA SER A 142 13.09 0.56 -1.02
C SER A 142 13.09 1.05 -2.46
N LEU A 143 12.99 2.35 -2.71
CA LEU A 143 12.98 2.96 -4.04
C LEU A 143 14.29 3.68 -4.27
N THR A 144 15.13 3.17 -5.16
CA THR A 144 16.40 3.79 -5.56
C THR A 144 16.23 4.55 -6.87
N ASN A 145 16.57 5.84 -6.88
CA ASN A 145 16.64 6.62 -8.11
C ASN A 145 17.86 6.18 -8.94
N VAL A 146 17.60 5.65 -10.13
CA VAL A 146 18.64 5.18 -11.06
C VAL A 146 18.91 6.13 -12.22
N THR A 147 18.24 7.27 -12.23
CA THR A 147 18.50 8.33 -13.22
C THR A 147 19.74 9.15 -12.82
N ALA A 148 20.28 9.90 -13.78
CA ALA A 148 21.45 10.76 -13.54
C ALA A 148 21.14 12.09 -12.81
N ARG A 149 19.86 12.40 -12.58
CA ARG A 149 19.41 13.65 -11.94
C ARG A 149 18.52 13.33 -10.74
N GLY A 150 18.29 14.31 -9.88
CA GLY A 150 17.23 14.22 -8.88
C GLY A 150 15.88 13.95 -9.53
N LEU A 151 15.07 13.12 -8.87
CA LEU A 151 13.73 12.73 -9.27
C LEU A 151 12.74 13.23 -8.22
N SER A 152 11.55 13.67 -8.65
CA SER A 152 10.49 14.08 -7.73
C SER A 152 9.38 13.04 -7.58
N ILE A 153 8.95 12.79 -6.34
CA ILE A 153 7.75 12.01 -6.01
C ILE A 153 6.68 12.96 -5.49
N GLY A 154 5.47 12.86 -6.05
CA GLY A 154 4.34 13.70 -5.69
C GLY A 154 3.06 12.91 -5.44
N SER A 155 2.05 13.65 -4.99
CA SER A 155 0.67 13.21 -4.86
C SER A 155 -0.28 14.25 -5.48
N PRO A 156 -1.55 13.92 -5.70
CA PRO A 156 -2.54 14.91 -6.12
C PRO A 156 -2.61 16.12 -5.19
N ALA A 157 -2.38 15.95 -3.87
CA ALA A 157 -2.33 17.08 -2.94
C ALA A 157 -1.21 18.06 -3.28
N THR A 158 0.02 17.56 -3.49
CA THR A 158 1.15 18.39 -3.94
C THR A 158 0.93 18.99 -5.34
N ASN A 159 0.04 18.39 -6.13
CA ASN A 159 -0.37 18.88 -7.44
C ASN A 159 -1.61 19.79 -7.40
N GLY A 160 -2.09 20.18 -6.21
CA GLY A 160 -3.18 21.16 -6.05
C GLY A 160 -4.54 20.59 -5.68
N ARG A 161 -4.65 19.32 -5.25
CA ARG A 161 -5.88 18.69 -4.74
C ARG A 161 -5.82 18.46 -3.22
N PRO A 162 -6.13 19.47 -2.38
CA PRO A 162 -6.14 19.31 -0.93
C PRO A 162 -6.89 18.06 -0.46
N GLY A 163 -6.33 17.34 0.52
CA GLY A 163 -6.92 16.11 1.08
C GLY A 163 -6.77 14.86 0.20
N ALA A 164 -6.12 14.93 -0.97
CA ALA A 164 -5.93 13.78 -1.86
C ALA A 164 -4.47 13.32 -1.91
N ALA A 165 -3.80 13.28 -0.76
CA ALA A 165 -2.39 12.94 -0.67
C ALA A 165 -2.11 11.42 -0.63
N TYR A 166 -2.74 10.65 -1.51
CA TYR A 166 -2.43 9.23 -1.63
C TYR A 166 -1.14 9.00 -2.44
N GLY A 167 -0.40 7.95 -2.10
CA GLY A 167 0.83 7.56 -2.79
C GLY A 167 1.84 6.93 -1.82
N GLY A 168 2.39 5.78 -2.19
CA GLY A 168 3.24 4.95 -1.33
C GLY A 168 2.65 3.56 -1.13
N PHE A 169 2.79 3.01 0.08
CA PHE A 169 2.05 1.81 0.48
C PHE A 169 0.56 2.12 0.52
N PHE A 170 -0.25 1.25 -0.06
CA PHE A 170 -1.71 1.38 -0.03
C PHE A 170 -2.38 0.03 0.13
N TRP A 171 -3.42 0.02 0.97
CA TRP A 171 -4.31 -1.09 1.22
C TRP A 171 -5.72 -0.71 0.77
N ARG A 172 -6.20 -1.31 -0.32
CA ARG A 172 -7.61 -1.29 -0.71
C ARG A 172 -8.36 -2.37 0.06
N ALA A 173 -9.06 -1.98 1.12
CA ALA A 173 -9.88 -2.90 1.90
C ALA A 173 -11.19 -3.19 1.16
N ARG A 174 -11.84 -4.30 1.53
CA ARG A 174 -13.13 -4.66 0.95
C ARG A 174 -14.21 -3.64 1.29
N LYS A 175 -15.06 -3.31 0.32
CA LYS A 175 -16.27 -2.53 0.58
C LYS A 175 -17.35 -3.45 1.16
N GLU A 176 -18.03 -2.96 2.18
CA GLU A 176 -19.13 -3.65 2.86
C GLU A 176 -20.38 -2.75 2.84
N GLN A 177 -21.48 -3.24 3.39
CA GLN A 177 -22.72 -2.47 3.49
C GLN A 177 -22.51 -1.21 4.34
N ASP A 178 -21.85 -1.38 5.49
CA ASP A 178 -21.48 -0.29 6.39
C ASP A 178 -20.00 0.08 6.20
N ALA A 179 -19.69 1.37 6.37
CA ALA A 179 -18.31 1.83 6.35
C ALA A 179 -17.55 1.25 7.57
N PRO A 180 -16.31 0.75 7.38
CA PRO A 180 -15.53 0.26 8.50
C PRO A 180 -15.19 1.39 9.47
N ARG A 181 -15.14 1.04 10.77
CA ARG A 181 -14.65 1.97 11.79
C ARG A 181 -13.15 2.18 11.60
N VAL A 182 -12.71 3.42 11.74
CA VAL A 182 -11.28 3.77 11.74
C VAL A 182 -10.91 4.50 13.02
N PHE A 183 -9.84 4.08 13.66
CA PHE A 183 -9.38 4.68 14.92
C PHE A 183 -7.88 4.50 15.14
N THR A 184 -7.30 5.36 15.96
CA THR A 184 -5.92 5.27 16.43
C THR A 184 -5.92 5.03 17.95
N ALA A 185 -4.81 5.31 18.65
CA ALA A 185 -4.85 5.40 20.12
C ALA A 185 -5.82 6.50 20.59
N ASP A 186 -5.79 7.67 19.93
CA ASP A 186 -6.36 8.90 20.47
C ASP A 186 -7.50 9.51 19.62
N ALA A 187 -7.74 9.00 18.41
CA ALA A 187 -8.76 9.53 17.49
C ALA A 187 -9.69 8.43 16.95
N GLU A 188 -10.88 8.81 16.47
CA GLU A 188 -11.85 7.95 15.78
C GLU A 188 -12.53 8.69 14.64
N GLY A 189 -12.84 7.97 13.56
CA GLY A 189 -13.53 8.49 12.39
C GLY A 189 -12.56 8.98 11.30
N GLU A 190 -13.02 8.93 10.05
CA GLU A 190 -12.21 9.26 8.88
C GLU A 190 -11.59 10.67 9.00
N GLU A 191 -12.40 11.68 9.31
CA GLU A 191 -11.96 13.07 9.42
C GLU A 191 -10.88 13.29 10.50
N ALA A 192 -11.02 12.63 11.66
CA ALA A 192 -10.09 12.80 12.77
C ALA A 192 -8.75 12.07 12.57
N VAL A 193 -8.71 11.09 11.66
CA VAL A 193 -7.56 10.22 11.45
C VAL A 193 -6.84 10.51 10.13
N HIS A 194 -7.58 10.92 9.09
CA HIS A 194 -7.04 11.25 7.78
C HIS A 194 -6.04 12.42 7.86
N ALA A 195 -4.97 12.34 7.04
CA ALA A 195 -3.98 13.39 6.88
C ALA A 195 -3.18 13.68 8.17
N ARG A 196 -3.11 12.70 9.08
CA ARG A 196 -2.36 12.81 10.34
C ARG A 196 -1.44 11.61 10.53
N PRO A 197 -0.24 11.82 11.09
CA PRO A 197 0.60 10.72 11.56
C PRO A 197 -0.02 10.09 12.82
N ALA A 198 0.17 8.79 12.99
CA ALA A 198 -0.14 8.06 14.22
C ALA A 198 0.74 6.81 14.28
N ASP A 199 1.13 6.38 15.49
CA ASP A 199 1.96 5.19 15.68
C ASP A 199 1.33 3.93 15.05
N TRP A 200 0.01 3.86 15.12
CA TRP A 200 -0.80 2.86 14.43
C TRP A 200 -2.20 3.41 14.12
N LEU A 201 -2.85 2.77 13.15
CA LEU A 201 -4.24 3.00 12.76
C LEU A 201 -4.93 1.65 12.59
N ALA A 202 -6.14 1.52 13.13
CA ALA A 202 -6.99 0.35 12.93
C ALA A 202 -8.15 0.66 11.98
N LEU A 203 -8.44 -0.27 11.08
CA LEU A 203 -9.62 -0.30 10.22
C LEU A 203 -10.40 -1.58 10.55
N ALA A 204 -11.62 -1.45 11.04
CA ALA A 204 -12.43 -2.56 11.55
C ALA A 204 -13.76 -2.65 10.78
N GLY A 205 -13.94 -3.74 10.03
CA GLY A 205 -15.18 -4.05 9.31
C GLY A 205 -15.98 -5.15 9.98
N ALA A 206 -16.90 -5.77 9.23
CA ALA A 206 -17.77 -6.83 9.73
C ALA A 206 -16.97 -8.13 10.00
N GLY A 207 -16.51 -8.30 11.23
CA GLY A 207 -15.84 -9.52 11.69
C GLY A 207 -14.36 -9.62 11.30
N TRP A 208 -13.70 -8.50 11.03
CA TRP A 208 -12.26 -8.43 10.78
C TRP A 208 -11.67 -7.08 11.21
N THR A 209 -10.39 -7.08 11.54
CA THR A 209 -9.64 -5.84 11.86
C THR A 209 -8.28 -5.85 11.16
N LEU A 210 -7.94 -4.72 10.57
CA LEU A 210 -6.58 -4.40 10.11
C LEU A 210 -5.97 -3.38 11.06
N VAL A 211 -4.72 -3.59 11.50
CA VAL A 211 -3.98 -2.58 12.29
C VAL A 211 -2.66 -2.30 11.60
N LEU A 212 -2.53 -1.10 11.03
CA LEU A 212 -1.37 -0.67 10.25
C LEU A 212 -0.45 0.19 11.11
N ALA A 213 0.86 -0.04 11.02
CA ALA A 213 1.87 0.77 11.69
C ALA A 213 3.08 1.04 10.80
N GLY A 214 3.62 2.25 10.89
CA GLY A 214 4.95 2.55 10.42
C GLY A 214 5.99 1.90 11.35
N ALA A 215 6.82 1.01 10.82
CA ALA A 215 7.79 0.26 11.63
C ALA A 215 9.19 0.89 11.67
N THR A 216 9.37 2.05 11.03
CA THR A 216 10.60 2.87 11.12
C THR A 216 10.25 4.30 11.50
N GLY A 217 11.23 5.05 12.02
CA GLY A 217 11.04 6.47 12.33
C GLY A 217 10.63 7.31 11.12
N ALA A 218 11.11 6.96 9.92
CA ALA A 218 10.70 7.64 8.68
C ALA A 218 9.24 7.32 8.34
N THR A 219 8.84 6.05 8.35
CA THR A 219 7.45 5.66 8.03
C THR A 219 6.44 6.19 9.04
N ARG A 220 6.77 6.31 10.34
CA ARG A 220 5.86 6.86 11.37
C ARG A 220 5.54 8.34 11.17
N ARG A 221 6.39 9.07 10.44
CA ARG A 221 6.14 10.49 10.13
C ARG A 221 5.22 10.68 8.92
N ASP A 222 5.08 9.67 8.07
CA ASP A 222 4.16 9.74 6.94
C ASP A 222 2.72 9.83 7.45
N PRO A 223 1.93 10.84 7.04
CA PRO A 223 0.53 10.91 7.40
C PRO A 223 -0.27 9.76 6.78
N TRP A 224 -1.28 9.27 7.51
CA TRP A 224 -2.19 8.25 6.99
C TRP A 224 -3.17 8.87 6.00
N PHE A 225 -3.17 8.38 4.76
CA PHE A 225 -4.26 8.58 3.81
C PHE A 225 -5.37 7.60 4.16
N VAL A 226 -6.59 8.07 4.41
CA VAL A 226 -7.70 7.25 4.89
C VAL A 226 -8.96 7.61 4.14
N ARG A 227 -9.67 6.59 3.67
CA ARG A 227 -11.06 6.65 3.21
C ARG A 227 -11.80 5.47 3.82
N THR A 228 -13.03 5.69 4.27
CA THR A 228 -13.94 4.63 4.73
C THR A 228 -15.30 4.74 4.03
N ALA A 229 -15.83 5.96 3.86
CA ALA A 229 -17.17 6.19 3.35
C ALA A 229 -17.29 5.99 1.82
N GLU A 230 -16.46 6.67 1.03
CA GLU A 230 -16.45 6.52 -0.44
C GLU A 230 -15.99 5.11 -0.83
N TYR A 231 -14.87 4.73 -0.22
CA TYR A 231 -14.33 3.40 -0.25
C TYR A 231 -13.39 3.13 0.94
N PRO A 232 -13.25 1.89 1.39
CA PRO A 232 -12.23 1.52 2.38
C PRO A 232 -10.82 1.50 1.80
N GLY A 233 -9.98 2.46 2.16
CA GLY A 233 -8.60 2.55 1.70
C GLY A 233 -7.70 3.22 2.71
N VAL A 234 -6.55 2.60 3.01
CA VAL A 234 -5.54 3.17 3.92
C VAL A 234 -4.18 3.17 3.23
N GLY A 235 -3.47 4.28 3.27
CA GLY A 235 -2.10 4.38 2.74
C GLY A 235 -1.17 5.19 3.64
N SER A 236 0.12 4.93 3.50
CA SER A 236 1.20 5.70 4.14
C SER A 236 1.70 6.71 3.11
N SER A 237 1.35 7.99 3.31
CA SER A 237 1.55 9.05 2.32
C SER A 237 3.02 9.48 2.23
N LEU A 238 3.66 9.23 1.08
CA LEU A 238 5.05 9.64 0.84
C LEU A 238 5.21 11.15 0.63
N ALA A 239 4.21 11.79 0.02
CA ALA A 239 4.24 13.18 -0.41
C ALA A 239 2.93 13.86 0.02
N HIS A 240 2.81 14.12 1.32
CA HIS A 240 1.60 14.70 1.91
C HIS A 240 1.48 16.20 1.60
N ASP A 241 2.41 16.98 2.17
CA ASP A 241 2.43 18.44 2.06
C ASP A 241 3.29 18.92 0.89
N GLU A 242 4.46 18.28 0.72
CA GLU A 242 5.47 18.64 -0.26
C GLU A 242 5.85 17.46 -1.13
N ARG A 243 6.33 17.76 -2.34
CA ARG A 243 6.94 16.74 -3.20
C ARG A 243 8.24 16.28 -2.56
N LEU A 244 8.48 14.97 -2.57
CA LEU A 244 9.70 14.37 -2.08
C LEU A 244 10.75 14.33 -3.19
N ALA A 245 11.89 14.96 -2.98
CA ALA A 245 13.05 14.81 -3.85
C ALA A 245 13.82 13.52 -3.50
N VAL A 246 14.29 12.82 -4.52
CA VAL A 246 15.19 11.66 -4.40
C VAL A 246 16.37 11.91 -5.32
N GLU A 247 17.53 12.20 -4.75
CA GLU A 247 18.73 12.51 -5.53
C GLU A 247 19.23 11.30 -6.34
N ALA A 248 20.08 11.55 -7.33
CA ALA A 248 20.62 10.47 -8.15
C ALA A 248 21.37 9.44 -7.28
N GLY A 249 20.97 8.16 -7.36
CA GLY A 249 21.50 7.07 -6.53
C GLY A 249 20.95 7.00 -5.11
N GLU A 250 20.16 7.98 -4.67
CA GLU A 250 19.53 7.94 -3.34
C GLU A 250 18.44 6.87 -3.27
N THR A 251 18.24 6.32 -2.06
CA THR A 251 17.21 5.32 -1.78
C THR A 251 16.27 5.78 -0.67
N LEU A 252 14.99 5.84 -0.99
CA LEU A 252 13.91 5.99 -0.03
C LEU A 252 13.49 4.62 0.50
N VAL A 253 13.31 4.48 1.81
CA VAL A 253 12.81 3.22 2.42
C VAL A 253 11.57 3.48 3.25
N ARG A 254 10.59 2.58 3.16
CA ARG A 254 9.44 2.50 4.07
C ARG A 254 9.16 1.05 4.46
N ARG A 255 8.79 0.86 5.72
CA ARG A 255 8.33 -0.43 6.27
C ARG A 255 7.00 -0.23 6.98
N VAL A 256 5.96 -0.87 6.46
CA VAL A 256 4.63 -0.89 7.03
C VAL A 256 4.35 -2.31 7.50
N VAL A 257 3.95 -2.45 8.76
CA VAL A 257 3.49 -3.72 9.32
C VAL A 257 1.99 -3.62 9.51
N THR A 258 1.25 -4.57 8.93
CA THR A 258 -0.21 -4.64 9.04
C THR A 258 -0.62 -5.93 9.74
N VAL A 259 -1.17 -5.82 10.94
CA VAL A 259 -1.88 -6.92 11.59
C VAL A 259 -3.19 -7.18 10.84
N VAL A 260 -3.46 -8.44 10.55
CA VAL A 260 -4.73 -8.94 10.00
C VAL A 260 -5.33 -9.89 11.03
N ALA A 261 -6.44 -9.47 11.63
CA ALA A 261 -7.07 -10.18 12.75
C ALA A 261 -8.51 -10.60 12.42
N ASP A 262 -8.89 -11.77 12.93
CA ASP A 262 -10.28 -12.20 13.01
C ASP A 262 -11.05 -11.33 14.01
N GLY A 263 -12.29 -10.97 13.67
CA GLY A 263 -13.17 -10.20 14.54
C GLY A 263 -12.84 -8.70 14.59
N THR A 264 -13.64 -7.98 15.37
CA THR A 264 -13.50 -6.54 15.62
C THR A 264 -12.72 -6.31 16.92
N LEU A 265 -11.58 -5.64 16.83
CA LEU A 265 -10.77 -5.27 17.98
C LEU A 265 -11.19 -3.92 18.55
N ASP A 266 -11.02 -3.75 19.86
CA ASP A 266 -11.01 -2.44 20.51
C ASP A 266 -9.60 -1.81 20.44
N ARG A 267 -9.47 -0.59 20.99
CA ARG A 267 -8.17 0.12 21.03
C ARG A 267 -7.10 -0.67 21.76
N SER A 268 -7.46 -1.33 22.86
CA SER A 268 -6.51 -2.05 23.70
C SER A 268 -5.96 -3.30 22.98
N GLY A 269 -6.84 -4.08 22.35
CA GLY A 269 -6.48 -5.24 21.55
C GLY A 269 -5.66 -4.87 20.30
N ALA A 270 -6.04 -3.81 19.59
CA ALA A 270 -5.28 -3.31 18.45
C ALA A 270 -3.86 -2.88 18.86
N ALA A 271 -3.73 -2.10 19.94
CA ALA A 271 -2.44 -1.65 20.46
C ALA A 271 -1.55 -2.82 20.93
N ALA A 272 -2.13 -3.85 21.54
CA ALA A 272 -1.39 -5.03 21.98
C ALA A 272 -0.83 -5.84 20.80
N LEU A 273 -1.66 -6.11 19.78
CA LEU A 273 -1.24 -6.88 18.61
C LEU A 273 -0.20 -6.14 17.77
N VAL A 274 -0.38 -4.84 17.53
CA VAL A 274 0.57 -4.08 16.73
C VAL A 274 1.93 -3.97 17.44
N ARG A 275 1.95 -3.81 18.76
CA ARG A 275 3.19 -3.84 19.56
C ARG A 275 3.92 -5.18 19.40
N LYS A 276 3.19 -6.30 19.42
CA LYS A 276 3.75 -7.63 19.17
C LYS A 276 4.33 -7.73 17.75
N ALA A 277 3.63 -7.18 16.76
CA ALA A 277 4.02 -7.27 15.35
C ALA A 277 5.24 -6.41 14.96
N VAL A 278 5.44 -5.26 15.62
CA VAL A 278 6.57 -4.35 15.33
C VAL A 278 7.78 -4.56 16.23
N SER A 279 7.67 -5.42 17.25
CA SER A 279 8.79 -5.81 18.10
C SER A 279 9.77 -6.71 17.30
N PRO A 280 11.10 -6.54 17.44
CA PRO A 280 12.09 -7.38 16.77
C PRO A 280 11.98 -8.87 17.10
#